data_AF-A0A257A3Z2-F1
#
_entry.id   AF-A0A257A3Z2-F1
#
_cell.length_a   1.000
_cell.length_b   1.000
_cell.length_c   1.000
_cell.angle_alpha   90.00
_cell.angle_beta   90.00
_cell.angle_gamma   90.00
#
_symmetry.space_group_name_H-M   'P 1'
#
loop_
_entity.id
_entity.type
_entity.pdbx_description
1 polymer ?
#
loop_
_entity_poly.entity_id
_entity_poly.type
_entity_poly.pdbx_seq_one_letter_code
_entity_poly.pdbx_strand_id
1 'polypeptide(L)' 'MRGKRFQKSIDLGAGTGRYTRLLTCTSKHTIALDFSFNMLKTLREKLRHHSKSIVKNIAYLKI' A
#
# COMPACT_ATOMS: atom_id res chain seq x y z
N MET A 1 10.73 3.81 20.17
CA MET A 1 11.30 2.87 19.19
C MET A 1 12.03 3.65 18.08
N ARG A 2 13.31 3.98 18.26
CA ARG A 2 14.14 4.62 17.22
C ARG A 2 14.87 3.52 16.43
N GLY A 3 14.74 3.51 15.10
CA GLY A 3 15.78 2.97 14.21
C GLY A 3 15.45 1.78 13.29
N LYS A 4 14.42 0.96 13.55
CA LYS A 4 14.10 -0.18 12.66
C LYS A 4 12.87 0.09 11.79
N ARG A 5 13.09 0.38 10.50
CA ARG A 5 12.04 0.31 9.47
C ARG A 5 11.80 -1.15 9.11
N PHE A 6 10.55 -1.55 8.94
CA PHE A 6 10.22 -2.87 8.41
C PHE A 6 10.71 -2.97 6.96
N GLN A 7 11.21 -4.14 6.55
CA GLN A 7 11.70 -4.32 5.18
C GLN A 7 10.55 -4.34 4.17
N LYS A 8 9.44 -5.00 4.53
CA LYS A 8 8.23 -5.17 3.71
C LYS A 8 6.99 -5.12 4.60
N SER A 9 5.92 -4.52 4.10
CA SER A 9 4.58 -4.58 4.69
C SER A 9 3.56 -4.90 3.61
N ILE A 10 2.52 -5.62 3.99
CA ILE A 10 1.38 -5.94 3.14
C ILE A 10 0.14 -5.38 3.83
N ASP A 11 -0.66 -4.63 3.08
CA ASP A 11 -1.93 -4.04 3.51
C ASP A 11 -3.06 -4.72 2.73
N LEU A 12 -3.85 -5.56 3.42
CA LEU A 12 -4.96 -6.33 2.83
C LEU A 12 -6.28 -5.61 3.11
N GLY A 13 -7.04 -5.27 2.07
CA GLY A 13 -8.22 -4.41 2.20
C GLY A 13 -7.82 -2.94 2.38
N ALA A 14 -6.84 -2.48 1.60
CA ALA A 14 -6.23 -1.16 1.75
C ALA A 14 -7.23 0.00 1.56
N GLY A 15 -8.34 -0.22 0.85
CA GLY A 15 -9.35 0.78 0.55
C GLY A 15 -8.75 2.04 -0.06
N THR A 16 -9.05 3.21 0.53
CA THR A 16 -8.46 4.50 0.10
C THR A 16 -7.18 4.87 0.87
N GLY A 17 -6.62 3.94 1.66
CA GLY A 17 -5.29 4.04 2.25
C GLY A 17 -5.17 4.67 3.64
N ARG A 18 -6.15 4.46 4.52
CA ARG A 18 -6.11 4.99 5.91
C ARG A 18 -4.84 4.53 6.64
N TYR A 19 -4.52 3.25 6.56
CA TYR A 19 -3.34 2.66 7.21
C TYR A 19 -2.14 2.52 6.27
N THR A 20 -2.37 2.43 4.95
CA THR A 20 -1.29 2.35 3.96
C THR A 20 -0.29 3.50 4.10
N ARG A 21 -0.75 4.73 4.41
CA ARG A 21 0.14 5.88 4.63
C ARG A 21 1.10 5.68 5.82
N LEU A 22 0.62 5.07 6.90
CA LEU A 22 1.49 4.77 8.04
C LEU A 22 2.54 3.73 7.64
N LEU A 23 2.11 2.68 6.92
CA LEU A 23 2.99 1.61 6.44
C LEU A 23 4.06 2.14 5.47
N THR A 24 3.75 3.09 4.58
CA THR A 24 4.77 3.69 3.69
C THR A 24 5.83 4.50 4.44
N CYS A 25 5.49 5.08 5.59
CA CYS A 25 6.42 5.78 6.47
C CYS A 25 7.29 4.83 7.28
N THR A 26 6.72 3.73 7.78
CA THR A 26 7.40 2.79 8.69
C THR A 26 8.13 1.65 7.97
N SER A 27 7.83 1.41 6.70
CA SER A 27 8.37 0.29 5.92
C SER A 27 9.16 0.76 4.71
N LYS A 28 10.17 0.00 4.29
CA LYS A 28 10.92 0.29 3.06
C LYS A 28 10.10 0.02 1.80
N HIS A 29 9.27 -1.03 1.85
CA HIS A 29 8.36 -1.41 0.77
C HIS A 29 6.98 -1.70 1.36
N THR A 30 5.93 -1.18 0.73
CA THR A 30 4.54 -1.49 1.10
C THR A 30 3.81 -2.00 -0.12
N ILE A 31 3.14 -3.14 0.00
CA ILE A 31 2.23 -3.68 -1.01
C ILE A 31 0.81 -3.48 -0.49
N ALA A 32 0.03 -2.65 -1.16
CA ALA A 32 -1.38 -2.44 -0.85
C ALA A 32 -2.25 -3.25 -1.82
N LEU A 33 -3.18 -4.01 -1.25
CA LEU A 33 -4.04 -4.95 -1.94
C LEU A 33 -5.50 -4.68 -1.57
N ASP A 34 -6.36 -4.59 -2.58
CA ASP A 34 -7.80 -4.48 -2.41
C ASP A 34 -8.51 -5.14 -3.61
N PHE A 35 -9.76 -5.55 -3.42
CA PHE A 35 -10.60 -6.04 -4.51
C PHE A 35 -11.20 -4.90 -5.33
N SER A 36 -11.46 -3.74 -4.71
CA SER A 36 -12.06 -2.60 -5.36
C SER A 36 -11.04 -1.80 -6.17
N PHE A 37 -11.17 -1.87 -7.49
CA PHE A 37 -10.32 -1.10 -8.41
C PHE A 37 -10.43 0.41 -8.18
N ASN A 38 -11.64 0.92 -7.96
CA ASN A 38 -11.88 2.35 -7.75
C ASN A 38 -11.18 2.85 -6.49
N MET A 39 -11.23 2.06 -5.40
CA MET A 39 -10.54 2.40 -4.15
C MET A 39 -9.03 2.43 -4.35
N LEU A 40 -8.48 1.45 -5.08
CA LEU A 40 -7.06 1.43 -5.43
C LEU A 40 -6.63 2.57 -6.35
N LYS A 41 -7.51 3.02 -7.25
CA LYS A 41 -7.24 4.21 -8.07
C LYS A 41 -7.09 5.45 -7.19
N THR A 42 -8.03 5.68 -6.27
CA THR A 42 -7.94 6.77 -5.29
C THR A 42 -6.70 6.65 -4.40
N LEU A 43 -6.37 5.43 -3.96
CA LEU A 43 -5.16 5.17 -3.18
C LEU A 43 -3.89 5.50 -3.96
N ARG A 44 -3.82 5.11 -5.23
CA ARG A 44 -2.66 5.37 -6.10
C ARG A 44 -2.46 6.86 -6.33
N GLU A 45 -3.53 7.62 -6.51
CA GLU A 45 -3.48 9.08 -6.62
C GLU A 45 -2.98 9.73 -5.33
N LYS A 46 -3.48 9.29 -4.16
CA LYS A 46 -3.01 9.77 -2.84
C LYS A 46 -1.53 9.46 -2.59
N LEU A 47 -1.05 8.32 -3.07
CA LEU A 47 0.33 7.86 -2.88
C LEU A 47 1.24 8.19 -4.07
N ARG A 48 0.82 9.05 -5.01
CA ARG A 48 1.60 9.35 -6.24
C ARG A 48 3.02 9.87 -5.97
N HIS A 49 3.24 10.50 -4.82
CA HIS A 49 4.54 11.01 -4.37
C HIS A 49 5.33 10.04 -3.50
N HIS A 50 4.79 8.85 -3.22
CA HIS A 50 5.42 7.82 -2.40
C HIS A 50 5.98 6.70 -3.29
N SER A 51 7.22 6.87 -3.76
CA SER A 51 7.92 5.93 -4.67
C SER A 51 8.17 4.52 -4.09
N LYS A 52 7.75 4.26 -2.85
CA LYS A 52 8.02 3.05 -2.08
C LYS A 52 6.79 2.13 -1.92
N SER A 53 5.64 2.54 -2.46
CA SER A 53 4.39 1.78 -2.41
C SER A 53 4.04 1.15 -3.75
N ILE A 54 3.73 -0.14 -3.73
CA ILE A 54 3.15 -0.88 -4.84
C ILE A 54 1.68 -1.09 -4.52
N VAL A 55 0.80 -0.59 -5.39
CA VAL A 55 -0.66 -0.73 -5.27
C VAL A 55 -1.11 -1.74 -6.31
N LYS A 56 -1.72 -2.86 -5.89
CA LYS A 56 -2.19 -3.93 -6.77
C LYS A 56 -3.63 -4.31 -6.44
N ASN A 57 -4.38 -4.67 -7.46
CA ASN A 57 -5.71 -5.23 -7.28
C ASN A 57 -5.61 -6.76 -7.16
N ILE A 58 -6.25 -7.33 -6.14
CA ILE A 58 -6.18 -8.76 -5.82
C ILE A 58 -6.81 -9.60 -6.94
N ALA A 59 -7.90 -9.12 -7.56
CA ALA A 59 -8.61 -9.85 -8.61
C ALA A 59 -7.78 -10.06 -9.89
N TYR A 60 -6.71 -9.30 -10.06
CA TYR A 60 -5.79 -9.40 -11.20
C TYR A 60 -4.44 -10.04 -10.83
N LEU A 61 -4.30 -10.50 -9.59
CA LEU A 61 -3.13 -11.24 -9.16
C LEU A 61 -3.31 -12.70 -9.58
N LYS A 62 -2.65 -13.11 -10.68
CA LYS A 62 -2.48 -14.54 -11.00
C LYS A 62 -1.54 -15.11 -9.94
N ILE A 63 -2.10 -15.84 -8.98
CA ILE A 63 -1.36 -16.70 -8.04
C ILE A 63 -1.27 -18.09 -8.66
#